data_AF-A0A706C7P6-F1
#
_entry.id   AF-A0A706C7P6-F1
#
_cell.length_a   1.000
_cell.length_b   1.000
_cell.length_c   1.000
_cell.angle_alpha   90.00
_cell.angle_beta   90.00
_cell.angle_gamma   90.00
#
_symmetry.space_group_name_H-M   'P 1'
#
loop_
_entity.id
_entity.type
_entity.pdbx_description
1 polymer ?
#
loop_
_entity_poly.entity_id
_entity_poly.type
_entity_poly.pdbx_seq_one_letter_code
_entity_poly.pdbx_strand_id
1 'polypeptide(L)'
;MPDGGAKSVLSDLRFGRFVGRIRRSRHPALLLLALFVAACWLTWVNFSVALPRSQWQQAIWSPDIDIIEQMIFHYSQLPRLAISLLVGAGLGLVGVLFQQVLRNPLAEPTTLGVATGAQLGITVTTLWAIPGALTTQFAALTGACIVGALVFGVAWGKRLSPVTLILAGLVVSL
;
A
#
# COMPACT_ATOMS: atom_id res chain seq x y z
N MET A 1 -45.46 30.70 30.84
CA MET A 1 -44.13 30.83 30.23
C MET A 1 -43.78 29.51 29.51
N PRO A 2 -44.18 29.29 28.25
CA PRO A 2 -43.90 28.07 27.51
C PRO A 2 -42.84 28.31 26.41
N ASP A 3 -41.55 28.23 26.76
CA ASP A 3 -40.45 28.63 25.86
C ASP A 3 -39.51 27.46 25.49
N GLY A 4 -39.78 26.25 26.00
CA GLY A 4 -38.87 25.11 25.93
C GLY A 4 -38.91 24.29 24.63
N GLY A 5 -40.07 24.23 23.96
CA GLY A 5 -40.26 23.36 22.78
C GLY A 5 -39.54 23.84 21.50
N ALA A 6 -39.46 25.15 21.29
CA ALA A 6 -38.88 25.71 20.07
C ALA A 6 -37.36 25.47 19.96
N LYS A 7 -36.64 25.41 21.09
CA LYS A 7 -35.19 25.22 21.12
C LYS A 7 -34.77 23.78 20.79
N SER A 8 -35.57 22.78 21.21
CA SER A 8 -35.29 21.36 20.94
C SER A 8 -35.48 21.03 19.45
N VAL A 9 -36.54 21.57 18.84
CA VAL A 9 -36.81 21.38 17.40
C VAL A 9 -35.72 22.05 16.56
N LEU A 10 -35.21 23.21 16.99
CA LEU A 10 -34.11 23.90 16.32
C LEU A 10 -32.75 23.20 16.47
N SER A 11 -32.49 22.51 17.59
CA SER A 11 -31.28 21.69 17.75
C SER A 11 -31.33 20.45 16.88
N ASP A 12 -32.48 19.76 16.80
CA ASP A 12 -32.65 18.56 15.98
C ASP A 12 -32.58 18.88 14.47
N LEU A 13 -33.13 20.02 14.04
CA LEU A 13 -33.04 20.51 12.66
C LEU A 13 -31.63 20.97 12.25
N ARG A 14 -30.77 21.38 13.20
CA ARG A 14 -29.35 21.65 12.93
C ARG A 14 -28.53 20.37 12.88
N PHE A 15 -28.82 19.40 13.75
CA PHE A 15 -28.11 18.13 13.79
C PHE A 15 -28.38 17.27 12.54
N GLY A 16 -29.65 17.19 12.09
CA GLY A 16 -30.01 16.47 10.86
C GLY A 16 -29.36 17.05 9.60
N ARG A 17 -29.12 18.37 9.55
CA ARG A 17 -28.40 19.02 8.44
C ARG A 17 -26.88 18.80 8.48
N PHE A 18 -26.29 18.57 9.64
CA PHE A 18 -24.86 18.27 9.76
C PHE A 18 -24.56 16.84 9.30
N VAL A 19 -25.42 15.88 9.66
CA VAL A 19 -25.30 14.47 9.25
C VAL A 19 -25.59 14.30 7.75
N GLY A 20 -26.53 15.05 7.19
CA GLY A 20 -26.83 15.04 5.74
C GLY A 20 -25.75 15.66 4.84
N ARG A 21 -24.70 16.29 5.40
CA ARG A 21 -23.64 16.98 4.65
C ARG A 21 -22.36 16.17 4.49
N ILE A 22 -22.32 14.90 4.91
CA ILE A 22 -21.31 13.93 4.45
C ILE A 22 -21.69 13.48 3.02
N ARG A 23 -21.95 14.48 2.17
CA ARG A 23 -22.26 14.33 0.76
C ARG A 23 -20.93 14.06 0.08
N ARG A 24 -20.71 12.78 -0.30
CA ARG A 24 -19.86 12.30 -1.41
C ARG A 24 -18.99 13.41 -2.01
N SER A 25 -17.95 13.84 -1.29
CA SER A 25 -17.11 14.94 -1.76
C SER A 25 -16.27 14.40 -2.92
N ARG A 26 -16.27 15.10 -4.05
CA ARG A 26 -15.47 14.70 -5.23
C ARG A 26 -13.98 15.00 -5.03
N HIS A 27 -13.63 15.73 -3.97
CA HIS A 27 -12.27 16.16 -3.64
C HIS A 27 -11.25 15.00 -3.53
N PRO A 28 -11.49 13.90 -2.79
CA PRO A 28 -10.53 12.78 -2.74
C PRO A 28 -10.27 12.14 -4.11
N ALA A 29 -11.31 11.96 -4.93
CA ALA A 29 -11.15 11.39 -6.28
C ALA A 29 -10.35 12.33 -7.20
N LEU A 30 -10.57 13.65 -7.09
CA LEU A 30 -9.81 14.65 -7.85
C LEU A 30 -8.33 14.70 -7.42
N LEU A 31 -8.05 14.58 -6.12
CA LEU A 31 -6.68 14.51 -5.61
C LEU A 31 -5.94 13.26 -6.09
N LEU A 32 -6.60 12.09 -6.05
CA LEU A 32 -6.04 10.86 -6.59
C LEU A 32 -5.75 10.97 -8.10
N LEU A 33 -6.66 11.57 -8.86
CA LEU A 33 -6.45 11.80 -10.29
C LEU A 33 -5.28 12.76 -10.54
N ALA A 34 -5.19 13.85 -9.79
CA ALA A 34 -4.08 14.80 -9.90
C ALA A 34 -2.73 14.15 -9.57
N LEU A 35 -2.66 13.34 -8.51
CA LEU A 35 -1.46 12.58 -8.15
C LEU A 35 -1.09 11.56 -9.22
N PHE A 36 -2.06 10.87 -9.79
CA PHE A 36 -1.83 9.91 -10.89
C PHE A 36 -1.25 10.62 -12.12
N VAL A 37 -1.83 11.76 -12.52
CA VAL A 37 -1.32 12.57 -13.65
C VAL A 37 0.10 13.06 -13.37
N ALA A 38 0.37 13.56 -12.16
CA ALA A 38 1.70 13.99 -11.76
C ALA A 38 2.72 12.84 -11.78
N ALA A 39 2.32 11.65 -11.33
CA ALA A 39 3.16 10.45 -11.39
C ALA A 39 3.48 10.06 -12.84
N CYS A 40 2.47 10.01 -13.73
CA CYS A 40 2.70 9.74 -15.15
C CYS A 40 3.62 10.79 -15.80
N TRP A 41 3.45 12.06 -15.45
CA TRP A 41 4.32 13.14 -15.93
C TRP A 41 5.77 12.95 -15.47
N LEU A 42 5.98 12.66 -14.18
CA LEU A 42 7.31 12.40 -13.63
C LEU A 42 7.97 11.17 -14.25
N THR A 43 7.22 10.09 -14.46
CA THR A 43 7.71 8.89 -15.17
C THR A 43 8.11 9.24 -16.60
N TRP A 44 7.30 10.02 -17.31
CA TRP A 44 7.59 10.46 -18.67
C TRP A 44 8.87 11.31 -18.74
N VAL A 45 9.02 12.28 -17.83
CA VAL A 45 10.22 13.11 -17.74
C VAL A 45 11.45 12.25 -17.43
N ASN A 46 11.34 11.35 -16.45
CA ASN A 46 12.43 10.44 -16.06
C ASN A 46 12.90 9.60 -17.25
N PHE A 47 11.97 9.05 -18.03
CA PHE A 47 12.29 8.25 -19.22
C PHE A 47 12.90 9.08 -20.35
N SER A 48 12.45 10.33 -20.52
CA SER A 48 12.98 11.22 -21.56
C SER A 48 14.39 11.73 -21.25
N VAL A 49 14.76 11.78 -19.97
CA VAL A 49 16.13 12.08 -19.52
C VAL A 49 17.00 10.83 -19.61
N ALA A 50 16.44 9.65 -19.33
CA ALA A 50 17.17 8.39 -19.35
C ALA A 50 17.52 7.89 -20.76
N LEU A 51 16.68 8.18 -21.77
CA LEU A 51 16.94 7.78 -23.16
C LEU A 51 16.29 8.73 -24.17
N PRO A 52 16.98 9.05 -25.28
CA PRO A 52 16.38 9.72 -26.43
C PRO A 52 15.17 8.95 -26.96
N ARG A 53 14.07 9.67 -27.24
CA ARG A 53 12.78 9.09 -27.65
C ARG A 53 12.86 8.19 -28.89
N SER A 54 13.81 8.44 -29.78
CA SER A 54 14.04 7.64 -30.98
C SER A 54 14.44 6.20 -30.67
N GLN A 55 15.06 5.96 -29.51
CA GLN A 55 15.61 4.65 -29.14
C GLN A 55 14.67 3.85 -28.22
N TRP A 56 13.52 4.41 -27.80
CA TRP A 56 12.61 3.72 -26.86
C TRP A 56 12.06 2.40 -27.42
N GLN A 57 11.68 2.37 -28.71
CA GLN A 57 11.18 1.14 -29.31
C GLN A 57 12.26 0.05 -29.36
N GLN A 58 13.50 0.41 -29.71
CA GLN A 58 14.60 -0.54 -29.69
C GLN A 58 14.93 -0.98 -28.26
N ALA A 59 15.06 -0.06 -27.30
CA ALA A 59 15.36 -0.39 -25.92
C ALA A 59 14.30 -1.30 -25.26
N ILE A 60 13.02 -1.21 -25.66
CA ILE A 60 11.95 -2.07 -25.13
C ILE A 60 11.99 -3.48 -25.75
N TRP A 61 12.28 -3.61 -27.05
CA TRP A 61 12.11 -4.88 -27.78
C TRP A 61 13.42 -5.61 -28.11
N SER A 62 14.49 -4.88 -28.37
CA SER A 62 15.81 -5.41 -28.73
C SER A 62 16.89 -4.40 -28.31
N PRO A 63 17.25 -4.37 -27.02
CA PRO A 63 18.26 -3.44 -26.51
C PRO A 63 19.61 -3.73 -27.16
N ASP A 64 20.26 -2.68 -27.65
CA ASP A 64 21.63 -2.73 -28.14
C ASP A 64 22.60 -2.86 -26.94
N ILE A 65 23.50 -3.83 -27.01
CA ILE A 65 24.44 -4.18 -25.92
C ILE A 65 25.55 -3.14 -25.83
N ASP A 66 25.85 -2.42 -26.92
CA ASP A 66 26.87 -1.39 -26.97
C ASP A 66 26.42 -0.08 -26.29
N ILE A 67 25.12 0.09 -26.07
CA ILE A 67 24.53 1.28 -25.44
C ILE A 67 24.08 0.95 -24.01
N ILE A 68 24.93 1.26 -23.04
CA ILE A 68 24.69 1.02 -21.60
C ILE A 68 23.35 1.60 -21.13
N GLU A 69 22.93 2.77 -21.65
CA GLU A 69 21.65 3.39 -21.30
C GLU A 69 20.45 2.50 -21.67
N GLN A 70 20.47 1.85 -22.85
CA GLN A 70 19.42 0.93 -23.29
C GLN A 70 19.35 -0.31 -22.40
N MET A 71 20.50 -0.84 -21.99
CA MET A 71 20.57 -1.95 -21.05
C MET A 71 19.97 -1.58 -19.68
N ILE A 72 20.34 -0.43 -19.11
CA ILE A 72 19.79 0.02 -17.81
C ILE A 72 18.28 0.23 -17.90
N PHE A 73 17.81 0.82 -19.00
CA PHE A 73 16.38 1.05 -19.22
C PHE A 73 15.60 -0.27 -19.27
N HIS A 74 16.08 -1.23 -20.06
CA HIS A 74 15.41 -2.51 -20.25
C HIS A 74 15.48 -3.40 -19.00
N TYR A 75 16.66 -3.54 -18.38
CA TYR A 75 16.87 -4.49 -17.29
C TYR A 75 16.58 -3.93 -15.89
N SER A 76 16.55 -2.61 -15.71
CA SER A 76 16.36 -1.98 -14.40
C SER A 76 15.10 -1.11 -14.34
N GLN A 77 14.92 -0.20 -15.29
CA GLN A 77 13.83 0.79 -15.20
C GLN A 77 12.47 0.18 -15.52
N LEU A 78 12.35 -0.60 -16.61
CA LEU A 78 11.09 -1.26 -16.98
C LEU A 78 10.59 -2.25 -15.90
N PRO A 79 11.42 -3.18 -15.38
CA PRO A 79 10.99 -4.08 -14.32
C PRO A 79 10.61 -3.34 -13.04
N ARG A 80 11.34 -2.27 -12.70
CA ARG A 80 11.04 -1.44 -11.53
C ARG A 80 9.69 -0.72 -11.66
N LEU A 81 9.37 -0.17 -12.82
CA LEU A 81 8.05 0.41 -13.06
C LEU A 81 6.95 -0.64 -12.94
N ALA A 82 7.13 -1.80 -13.57
CA ALA A 82 6.16 -2.89 -13.51
C ALA A 82 5.91 -3.34 -12.06
N ILE A 83 6.97 -3.58 -11.28
CA ILE A 83 6.86 -3.95 -9.86
C ILE A 83 6.21 -2.82 -9.06
N SER A 84 6.56 -1.56 -9.29
CA SER A 84 5.96 -0.44 -8.55
C SER A 84 4.44 -0.33 -8.76
N LEU A 85 3.96 -0.59 -9.99
CA LEU A 85 2.54 -0.60 -10.32
C LEU A 85 1.84 -1.82 -9.69
N LEU A 86 2.44 -3.01 -9.80
CA LEU A 86 1.88 -4.23 -9.23
C LEU A 86 1.79 -4.15 -7.70
N VAL A 87 2.87 -3.72 -7.04
CA VAL A 87 2.94 -3.57 -5.58
C VAL A 87 1.99 -2.47 -5.12
N GLY A 88 1.96 -1.31 -5.78
CA GLY A 88 1.06 -0.22 -5.45
C GLY A 88 -0.42 -0.60 -5.59
N ALA A 89 -0.79 -1.27 -6.68
CA ALA A 89 -2.15 -1.77 -6.88
C ALA A 89 -2.53 -2.84 -5.84
N GLY A 90 -1.61 -3.77 -5.54
CA GLY A 90 -1.79 -4.79 -4.52
C GLY A 90 -2.01 -4.19 -3.13
N LEU A 91 -1.14 -3.28 -2.70
CA LEU A 91 -1.27 -2.59 -1.40
C LEU A 91 -2.56 -1.76 -1.31
N GLY A 92 -2.94 -1.08 -2.40
CA GLY A 92 -4.20 -0.34 -2.47
C GLY A 92 -5.43 -1.26 -2.30
N LEU A 93 -5.44 -2.39 -3.01
CA LEU A 93 -6.51 -3.39 -2.91
C LEU A 93 -6.60 -3.96 -1.48
N VAL A 94 -5.46 -4.39 -0.92
CA VAL A 94 -5.41 -4.93 0.45
C VAL A 94 -5.87 -3.87 1.46
N GLY A 95 -5.46 -2.60 1.30
CA GLY A 95 -5.91 -1.51 2.14
C GLY A 95 -7.44 -1.36 2.15
N VAL A 96 -8.07 -1.36 0.97
CA VAL A 96 -9.54 -1.28 0.86
C VAL A 96 -10.22 -2.51 1.48
N LEU A 97 -9.69 -3.72 1.25
CA LEU A 97 -10.23 -4.94 1.85
C LEU A 97 -10.15 -4.92 3.38
N PHE A 98 -9.02 -4.47 3.93
CA PHE A 98 -8.84 -4.33 5.37
C PHE A 98 -9.79 -3.31 5.98
N GLN A 99 -9.91 -2.13 5.35
CA GLN A 99 -10.85 -1.10 5.79
C GLN A 99 -12.30 -1.61 5.78
N GLN A 100 -12.68 -2.45 4.79
CA GLN A 100 -14.01 -3.06 4.70
C GLN A 100 -14.24 -4.15 5.76
N VAL A 101 -13.30 -5.08 5.92
CA VAL A 101 -13.39 -6.19 6.87
C VAL A 101 -13.41 -5.68 8.31
N LEU A 102 -12.52 -4.73 8.63
CA LEU A 102 -12.38 -4.17 9.97
C LEU A 102 -13.42 -3.07 10.25
N ARG A 103 -14.16 -2.63 9.22
CA ARG A 103 -15.09 -1.48 9.27
C ARG A 103 -14.45 -0.24 9.90
N ASN A 104 -13.14 -0.10 9.71
CA ASN A 104 -12.33 0.95 10.29
C ASN A 104 -11.52 1.61 9.17
N PRO A 105 -11.87 2.85 8.76
CA PRO A 105 -11.16 3.55 7.68
C PRO A 105 -9.72 3.94 8.05
N LEU A 106 -9.31 3.78 9.33
CA LEU A 106 -7.95 4.02 9.80
C LEU A 106 -7.09 2.74 9.85
N ALA A 107 -7.65 1.58 9.54
CA ALA A 107 -6.91 0.34 9.58
C ALA A 107 -6.00 0.20 8.34
N GLU A 108 -4.71 -0.03 8.58
CA GLU A 108 -3.70 -0.26 7.55
C GLU A 108 -3.20 -1.71 7.64
N PRO A 109 -3.11 -2.46 6.53
CA PRO A 109 -2.69 -3.87 6.54
C PRO A 109 -1.23 -4.09 6.98
N THR A 110 -0.38 -3.06 6.88
CA THR A 110 1.02 -3.12 7.31
C THR A 110 1.15 -3.28 8.83
N THR A 111 0.11 -2.94 9.62
CA THR A 111 0.14 -3.04 11.08
C THR A 111 -0.05 -4.46 11.61
N LEU A 112 -0.22 -5.46 10.74
CA LEU A 112 -0.34 -6.86 11.14
C LEU A 112 1.00 -7.55 11.47
N GLY A 113 2.13 -6.84 11.40
CA GLY A 113 3.45 -7.44 11.66
C GLY A 113 4.02 -8.29 10.52
N VAL A 114 3.32 -8.40 9.38
CA VAL A 114 3.85 -9.12 8.21
C VAL A 114 5.14 -8.46 7.69
N ALA A 115 5.21 -7.12 7.75
CA ALA A 115 6.42 -6.36 7.40
C ALA A 115 7.58 -6.64 8.36
N THR A 116 7.32 -6.70 9.67
CA THR A 116 8.36 -7.02 10.66
C THR A 116 8.83 -8.47 10.53
N GLY A 117 7.93 -9.40 10.20
CA GLY A 117 8.30 -10.78 9.84
C GLY A 117 9.23 -10.87 8.63
N ALA A 118 8.96 -10.11 7.56
CA ALA A 118 9.86 -10.04 6.41
C ALA A 118 11.23 -9.48 6.79
N GLN A 119 11.26 -8.41 7.58
CA GLN A 119 12.49 -7.76 8.04
C GLN A 119 13.35 -8.68 8.91
N LEU A 120 12.69 -9.48 9.75
CA LEU A 120 13.35 -10.49 10.59
C LEU A 120 13.96 -11.59 9.71
N GLY A 121 13.24 -12.09 8.70
CA GLY A 121 13.75 -13.06 7.73
C GLY A 121 14.98 -12.55 6.98
N ILE A 122 14.95 -11.30 6.51
CA ILE A 122 16.11 -10.64 5.88
C ILE A 122 17.27 -10.57 6.86
N THR A 123 17.05 -10.02 8.05
CA THR A 123 18.08 -9.88 9.10
C THR A 123 18.76 -11.20 9.42
N VAL A 124 18.00 -12.29 9.55
CA VAL A 124 18.54 -13.64 9.78
C VAL A 124 19.43 -14.07 8.62
N THR A 125 18.98 -13.94 7.37
CA THR A 125 19.83 -14.32 6.22
C THR A 125 21.09 -13.47 6.08
N THR A 126 21.00 -12.17 6.38
CA THR A 126 22.12 -11.24 6.33
C THR A 126 23.13 -11.55 7.44
N LEU A 127 22.68 -11.82 8.66
CA LEU A 127 23.55 -12.12 9.80
C LEU A 127 24.30 -13.44 9.62
N TRP A 128 23.62 -14.45 9.06
CA TRP A 128 24.20 -15.77 8.77
C TRP A 128 24.93 -15.84 7.42
N ALA A 129 25.02 -14.72 6.69
CA ALA A 129 25.69 -14.59 5.40
C ALA A 129 25.35 -15.71 4.42
N ILE A 130 24.07 -16.12 4.37
CA ILE A 130 23.64 -17.26 3.56
C ILE A 130 23.77 -16.89 2.07
N PRO A 131 24.61 -17.58 1.28
CA PRO A 131 24.81 -17.25 -0.11
C PRO A 131 23.55 -17.56 -0.96
N GLY A 132 23.27 -16.69 -1.93
CA GLY A 132 22.23 -16.89 -2.93
C GLY A 132 21.37 -15.64 -3.17
N ALA A 133 21.26 -15.24 -4.44
CA ALA A 133 20.53 -14.03 -4.83
C ALA A 133 19.03 -14.06 -4.45
N LEU A 134 18.44 -15.26 -4.40
CA LEU A 134 17.03 -15.46 -4.05
C LEU A 134 16.84 -15.78 -2.57
N THR A 135 17.89 -16.13 -1.84
CA THR A 135 17.80 -16.61 -0.45
C THR A 135 17.19 -15.57 0.46
N THR A 136 17.61 -14.31 0.33
CA THR A 136 17.05 -13.18 1.09
C THR A 136 15.58 -12.93 0.76
N GLN A 137 15.18 -13.09 -0.51
CA GLN A 137 13.78 -12.88 -0.94
C GLN A 137 12.87 -13.98 -0.38
N PHE A 138 13.30 -15.24 -0.47
CA PHE A 138 12.56 -16.37 0.12
C PHE A 138 12.51 -16.29 1.63
N ALA A 139 13.58 -15.86 2.30
CA ALA A 139 13.56 -15.67 3.74
C ALA A 139 12.65 -14.53 4.17
N ALA A 140 12.63 -13.41 3.44
CA ALA A 140 11.67 -12.34 3.66
C ALA A 140 10.23 -12.84 3.52
N LEU A 141 9.93 -13.58 2.44
CA LEU A 141 8.62 -14.18 2.21
C LEU A 141 8.24 -15.16 3.33
N THR A 142 9.18 -16.01 3.74
CA THR A 142 8.93 -17.04 4.76
C THR A 142 8.71 -16.42 6.13
N GLY A 143 9.52 -15.42 6.50
CA GLY A 143 9.34 -14.65 7.73
C GLY A 143 8.01 -13.90 7.78
N ALA A 144 7.62 -13.27 6.66
CA ALA A 144 6.30 -12.64 6.51
C ALA A 144 5.16 -13.64 6.66
N CYS A 145 5.24 -14.81 6.00
CA CYS A 145 4.22 -15.86 6.08
C CYS A 145 4.09 -16.43 7.50
N ILE A 146 5.21 -16.68 8.20
CA ILE A 146 5.19 -17.20 9.58
C ILE A 146 4.51 -16.21 10.52
N VAL A 147 4.91 -14.93 10.46
CA VAL A 147 4.31 -13.90 11.32
C VAL A 147 2.83 -13.68 10.96
N GLY A 148 2.51 -13.62 9.67
CA GLY A 148 1.12 -13.51 9.20
C GLY A 148 0.25 -14.67 9.69
N ALA A 149 0.75 -15.90 9.60
CA ALA A 149 0.05 -17.08 10.10
C ALA A 149 -0.12 -17.06 11.62
N LEU A 150 0.90 -16.59 12.37
CA LEU A 150 0.84 -16.46 13.82
C LEU A 150 -0.23 -15.44 14.24
N VAL A 151 -0.25 -14.27 13.60
CA VAL A 151 -1.24 -13.22 13.89
C VAL A 151 -2.67 -13.68 13.53
N PHE A 152 -2.84 -14.32 12.37
CA PHE A 152 -4.13 -14.92 12.00
C PHE A 152 -4.56 -16.03 12.96
N GLY A 153 -3.64 -16.89 13.38
CA GLY A 153 -3.91 -17.97 14.33
C GLY A 153 -4.37 -17.46 15.69
N VAL A 154 -3.73 -16.42 16.22
CA VAL A 154 -4.13 -15.75 17.47
C VAL A 154 -5.51 -15.09 17.35
N ALA A 155 -5.83 -14.50 16.19
CA ALA A 155 -7.11 -13.86 15.93
C ALA A 155 -8.27 -14.84 15.69
N TRP A 156 -7.97 -16.06 15.21
CA TRP A 156 -8.96 -17.08 14.88
C TRP A 156 -9.83 -17.48 16.09
N GLY A 157 -9.23 -17.60 17.27
CA GLY A 157 -9.94 -17.96 18.51
C GLY A 157 -10.83 -16.86 19.10
N LYS A 158 -10.66 -15.60 18.67
CA LYS A 158 -11.35 -14.42 19.25
C LYS A 158 -12.43 -13.83 18.33
N ARG A 159 -13.06 -14.67 17.49
CA ARG A 159 -14.08 -14.28 16.49
C ARG A 159 -13.61 -13.22 15.50
N LEU A 160 -12.31 -13.19 15.17
CA LEU A 160 -11.74 -12.20 14.24
C LEU A 160 -12.11 -10.77 14.61
N SER A 161 -12.20 -10.47 15.91
CA SER A 161 -12.46 -9.10 16.39
C SER A 161 -11.37 -8.18 15.80
N PRO A 162 -11.76 -7.13 15.05
CA PRO A 162 -10.82 -6.20 14.42
C PRO A 162 -9.77 -5.65 15.40
N VAL A 163 -10.20 -5.37 16.63
CA VAL A 163 -9.35 -4.85 17.70
C VAL A 163 -8.29 -5.87 18.12
N THR A 164 -8.63 -7.16 18.16
CA THR A 164 -7.69 -8.23 18.52
C THR A 164 -6.63 -8.42 17.43
N LEU A 165 -7.01 -8.31 16.15
CA LEU A 165 -6.08 -8.37 15.01
C LEU A 165 -5.05 -7.23 15.06
N ILE A 166 -5.52 -6.01 15.33
CA ILE A 166 -4.64 -4.83 15.43
C ILE A 166 -3.69 -4.93 16.63
N LEU A 167 -4.21 -5.31 17.81
CA LEU A 167 -3.38 -5.44 19.02
C LEU A 167 -2.34 -6.58 18.90
N ALA A 168 -2.72 -7.73 18.31
CA ALA A 168 -1.78 -8.81 18.06
C ALA A 168 -0.67 -8.39 17.09
N GLY A 169 -1.03 -7.68 16.02
CA GLY A 169 -0.06 -7.13 15.06
C GLY A 169 0.91 -6.13 15.70
N LEU A 170 0.42 -5.24 16.57
CA LEU A 170 1.27 -4.31 17.31
C LEU A 170 2.25 -5.03 18.26
N VAL A 171 1.79 -6.03 19.01
CA VAL A 171 2.65 -6.80 19.92
C VAL A 171 3.76 -7.55 19.19
N VAL A 172 3.48 -8.05 17.98
CA VAL A 172 4.48 -8.76 17.16
C VAL A 172 5.41 -7.78 16.41
N SER A 173 4.97 -6.53 16.24
CA SER A 173 5.77 -5.49 15.57
C SER A 173 6.69 -4.72 16.52
N LEU A 174 6.43 -4.76 17.83
CA LEU A 174 7.27 -4.24 18.90
C LEU A 174 8.46 -5.17 19.18
#